data_AF-A0AAN8G644-F1
#
_entry.id   AF-A0AAN8G644-F1
#
_cell.length_a   1.000
_cell.length_b   1.000
_cell.length_c   1.000
_cell.angle_alpha   90.00
_cell.angle_beta   90.00
_cell.angle_gamma   90.00
#
_symmetry.space_group_name_H-M   'P 1'
#
loop_
_entity.id
_entity.type
_entity.pdbx_description
1 polymer ?
#
loop_
_entity_poly.entity_id
_entity_poly.type
_entity_poly.pdbx_seq_one_letter_code
_entity_poly.pdbx_strand_id
1 'polypeptide(L)'
;MAVFKQKILCWNLTSAVFVGLVYVLITVFFAIILRLVDLAAIISDDFEISQGFHTQWRSHQQEAFLASDIIILAGHFATWIFSLIMILSVTKEHFVMYMDRIKQFRNYFAFYTFVEFCFSVLEFSFYGMNTFRLAFVVFIWLYWMFRLAVNVVFILVISSRDEEMKGDMAYELRFSEKHYSHSYA
;
A
#
# COMPACT_ATOMS: atom_id res chain seq x y z
N MET A 1 -19.81 -6.63 -13.32
CA MET A 1 -18.80 -5.86 -12.54
C MET A 1 -19.06 -4.35 -12.47
N ALA A 2 -19.89 -3.77 -13.36
CA ALA A 2 -20.23 -2.34 -13.33
C ALA A 2 -20.98 -1.86 -12.06
N VAL A 3 -21.74 -2.75 -11.40
CA VAL A 3 -22.59 -2.39 -10.25
C VAL A 3 -21.78 -2.03 -8.99
N PHE A 4 -20.55 -2.56 -8.85
CA PHE A 4 -19.68 -2.24 -7.71
C PHE A 4 -19.05 -0.83 -7.82
N LYS A 5 -18.94 -0.28 -9.05
CA LYS A 5 -18.18 0.94 -9.33
C LYS A 5 -18.82 2.23 -8.81
N GLN A 6 -20.15 2.29 -8.69
CA GLN A 6 -20.85 3.52 -8.29
C GLN A 6 -21.48 3.46 -6.88
N LYS A 7 -21.74 2.27 -6.33
CA LYS A 7 -22.60 2.14 -5.14
C LYS A 7 -21.87 2.01 -3.80
N ILE A 8 -20.60 1.57 -3.78
CA ILE A 8 -19.93 1.21 -2.51
C ILE A 8 -19.02 2.31 -1.96
N LEU A 9 -18.53 3.21 -2.81
CA LEU A 9 -17.62 4.28 -2.38
C LEU A 9 -18.19 5.68 -2.57
N CYS A 10 -19.39 5.83 -3.15
CA CYS A 10 -20.09 7.10 -3.41
C CYS A 10 -19.26 8.20 -4.10
N TRP A 11 -18.08 7.88 -4.60
CA TRP A 11 -17.09 8.82 -5.12
C TRP A 11 -16.76 8.48 -6.57
N ASN A 12 -16.32 9.50 -7.32
CA ASN A 12 -15.66 9.26 -8.60
C ASN A 12 -14.39 8.42 -8.37
N LEU A 13 -14.13 7.43 -9.23
CA LEU A 13 -12.98 6.53 -9.13
C LEU A 13 -11.65 7.29 -9.14
N THR A 14 -11.55 8.40 -9.87
CA THR A 14 -10.36 9.27 -9.83
C THR A 14 -10.11 9.85 -8.45
N SER A 15 -11.16 10.34 -7.77
CA SER A 15 -11.07 10.87 -6.40
C SER A 15 -10.77 9.76 -5.39
N ALA A 16 -11.37 8.58 -5.55
CA ALA A 16 -11.09 7.42 -4.73
C ALA A 16 -9.63 6.95 -4.87
N VAL A 17 -9.08 6.98 -6.09
CA VAL A 17 -7.66 6.69 -6.31
C VAL A 17 -6.76 7.71 -5.64
N PHE A 18 -7.04 9.01 -5.80
CA PHE A 18 -6.25 10.06 -5.17
C PHE A 18 -6.23 9.93 -3.63
N VAL A 19 -7.39 9.77 -3.00
CA VAL A 19 -7.48 9.64 -1.55
C VAL A 19 -6.83 8.34 -1.06
N GLY A 20 -6.98 7.24 -1.81
CA GLY A 20 -6.28 6.00 -1.50
C GLY A 20 -4.76 6.14 -1.57
N LEU A 21 -4.22 6.89 -2.54
CA LEU A 21 -2.78 7.18 -2.61
C LEU A 21 -2.31 8.03 -1.42
N VAL A 22 -3.09 9.04 -1.00
CA VAL A 22 -2.79 9.83 0.20
C VAL A 22 -2.80 8.95 1.46
N TYR A 23 -3.79 8.06 1.58
CA TYR A 23 -3.85 7.08 2.65
C TYR A 23 -2.61 6.19 2.68
N VAL A 24 -2.20 5.65 1.53
CA VAL A 24 -1.00 4.82 1.41
C VAL A 24 0.23 5.61 1.83
N LEU A 25 0.39 6.87 1.41
CA LEU A 25 1.53 7.69 1.83
C LEU A 25 1.62 7.87 3.34
N ILE A 26 0.51 8.24 3.98
CA ILE A 26 0.49 8.49 5.43
C ILE A 26 0.78 7.20 6.19
N THR A 27 0.11 6.10 5.82
CA THR A 27 0.29 4.83 6.52
C THR A 27 1.65 4.21 6.26
N VAL A 28 2.15 4.21 5.03
CA VAL A 28 3.51 3.74 4.73
C VAL A 28 4.55 4.56 5.49
N PHE A 29 4.40 5.88 5.57
CA PHE A 29 5.29 6.74 6.36
C PHE A 29 5.27 6.38 7.85
N PHE A 30 4.08 6.15 8.41
CA PHE A 30 3.97 5.70 9.80
C PHE A 30 4.60 4.30 10.00
N ALA A 31 4.44 3.39 9.05
CA ALA A 31 5.09 2.08 9.08
C ALA A 31 6.62 2.17 9.00
N ILE A 32 7.17 3.10 8.21
CA ILE A 32 8.61 3.40 8.19
C ILE A 32 9.07 3.82 9.59
N ILE A 33 8.34 4.74 10.24
CA ILE A 33 8.68 5.18 11.60
C ILE A 33 8.66 4.00 12.58
N LEU A 34 7.61 3.17 12.56
CA LEU A 34 7.51 2.00 13.44
C LEU A 34 8.71 1.05 13.25
N ARG A 35 9.10 0.78 12.00
CA ARG A 35 10.26 -0.08 11.69
C ARG A 35 11.58 0.55 12.13
N LEU A 36 11.74 1.87 12.00
CA LEU A 36 12.93 2.57 12.50
C LEU A 36 13.01 2.53 14.03
N VAL A 37 11.88 2.63 14.73
CA VAL A 37 11.80 2.48 16.19
C VAL A 37 12.18 1.05 16.61
N ASP A 38 11.67 0.04 15.89
CA ASP A 38 12.06 -1.36 16.12
C ASP A 38 13.55 -1.60 15.89
N LEU A 39 14.14 -1.04 14.83
CA LEU A 39 15.58 -1.13 14.56
C LEU A 39 16.42 -0.40 15.62
N ALA A 40 15.98 0.77 16.09
CA ALA A 40 16.66 1.51 17.15
C ALA A 40 16.72 0.70 18.46
N ALA A 41 15.62 0.00 18.78
CA ALA A 41 15.55 -0.90 19.94
C ALA A 41 16.42 -2.17 19.79
N ILE A 42 16.84 -2.54 18.58
CA ILE A 42 17.80 -3.63 18.35
C ILE A 42 19.23 -3.14 18.55
N ILE A 43 19.54 -1.89 18.17
CA ILE A 43 20.90 -1.36 18.14
C ILE A 43 21.33 -0.79 19.50
N SER A 44 20.40 -0.30 20.31
CA SER A 44 20.69 0.34 21.60
C SER A 44 20.03 -0.40 22.75
N ASP A 45 20.84 -0.91 23.67
CA ASP A 45 20.37 -1.51 24.93
C ASP A 45 19.72 -0.49 25.88
N ASP A 46 20.00 0.80 25.70
CA ASP A 46 19.45 1.90 26.50
C ASP A 46 18.11 2.43 25.94
N PHE A 47 17.70 1.98 24.74
CA PHE A 47 16.46 2.42 24.09
C PHE A 47 15.33 1.44 24.38
N GLU A 48 14.58 1.72 25.45
CA GLU A 48 13.44 0.91 25.85
C GLU A 48 12.12 1.49 25.31
N ILE A 49 11.37 0.67 24.58
CA ILE A 49 10.00 1.00 24.20
C ILE A 49 9.09 0.64 25.38
N SER A 50 8.50 1.66 26.02
CA SER A 50 7.54 1.46 27.11
C SER A 50 6.39 0.55 26.67
N GLN A 51 6.13 -0.53 27.43
CA GLN A 51 5.17 -1.59 27.09
C GLN A 51 5.43 -2.31 25.75
N GLY A 52 6.62 -2.12 25.18
CA GLY A 52 7.20 -2.98 24.17
C GLY A 52 7.94 -4.14 24.83
N PHE A 53 8.81 -4.79 24.07
CA PHE A 53 9.51 -5.94 24.59
C PHE A 53 10.89 -5.60 25.16
N HIS A 54 11.20 -6.16 26.33
CA HIS A 54 12.55 -6.14 26.86
C HIS A 54 13.47 -7.02 26.01
N THR A 55 14.63 -6.49 25.63
CA THR A 55 15.62 -6.98 24.63
C THR A 55 15.92 -8.48 24.66
N GLN A 56 15.75 -9.16 25.80
CA GLN A 56 16.15 -10.56 26.04
C GLN A 56 15.33 -11.63 25.31
N TRP A 57 14.09 -11.33 24.91
CA TRP A 57 13.17 -12.30 24.31
C TRP A 57 13.41 -12.56 22.80
N ARG A 58 14.05 -11.62 22.08
CA ARG A 58 14.37 -11.79 20.65
C ARG A 58 15.55 -12.75 20.43
N SER A 59 16.26 -13.15 21.49
CA SER A 59 17.62 -13.76 21.46
C SER A 59 17.81 -15.02 20.62
N HIS A 60 16.77 -15.79 20.31
CA HIS A 60 16.92 -17.01 19.49
C HIS A 60 16.80 -16.78 17.98
N GLN A 61 16.22 -15.67 17.51
CA GLN A 61 16.04 -15.41 16.07
C GLN A 61 16.30 -13.94 15.67
N GLN A 62 17.07 -13.19 16.46
CA GLN A 62 17.38 -11.76 16.22
C GLN A 62 17.81 -11.48 14.78
N GLU A 63 18.64 -12.34 14.20
CA GLU A 63 19.13 -12.18 12.82
C GLU A 63 18.01 -12.28 11.77
N ALA A 64 17.04 -13.18 11.98
CA ALA A 64 15.90 -13.33 11.07
C ALA A 64 14.93 -12.14 11.18
N PHE A 65 14.71 -11.62 12.39
CA PHE A 65 13.93 -10.40 12.61
C PHE A 65 14.62 -9.17 12.01
N LEU A 66 15.94 -9.03 12.18
CA LEU A 66 16.71 -7.94 11.60
C LEU A 66 16.64 -7.96 10.06
N ALA A 67 16.79 -9.15 9.45
CA ALA A 67 16.67 -9.30 8.01
C ALA A 67 15.25 -8.97 7.51
N SER A 68 14.22 -9.40 8.24
CA SER A 68 12.81 -9.04 7.98
C SER A 68 12.62 -7.52 7.97
N ASP A 69 13.06 -6.85 9.04
CA ASP A 69 12.92 -5.41 9.23
C ASP A 69 13.56 -4.63 8.09
N ILE A 70 14.77 -5.01 7.66
CA ILE A 70 15.48 -4.35 6.56
C ILE A 70 14.73 -4.53 5.23
N ILE A 71 14.29 -5.75 4.91
CA ILE A 71 13.58 -6.05 3.65
C ILE A 71 12.25 -5.30 3.59
N ILE A 72 11.47 -5.33 4.67
CA ILE A 72 10.17 -4.66 4.76
C ILE A 72 10.34 -3.13 4.73
N LEU A 73 11.35 -2.59 5.42
CA LEU A 73 11.65 -1.16 5.39
C LEU A 73 11.97 -0.68 3.97
N ALA A 74 12.79 -1.42 3.22
CA ALA A 74 13.06 -1.11 1.81
C ALA A 74 11.79 -1.14 0.96
N GLY A 75 10.91 -2.13 1.18
CA GLY A 75 9.60 -2.22 0.53
C GLY A 75 8.70 -1.02 0.85
N HIS A 76 8.71 -0.55 2.09
CA HIS A 76 7.97 0.65 2.50
C HIS A 76 8.50 1.90 1.77
N PHE A 77 9.81 2.13 1.73
CA PHE A 77 10.38 3.27 1.00
C PHE A 77 10.02 3.24 -0.50
N ALA A 78 10.16 2.08 -1.15
CA ALA A 78 9.80 1.93 -2.55
C ALA A 78 8.30 2.22 -2.79
N THR A 79 7.42 1.74 -1.92
CA THR A 79 5.97 2.00 -2.00
C THR A 79 5.65 3.47 -1.77
N TRP A 80 6.34 4.11 -0.82
CA TRP A 80 6.16 5.52 -0.51
C TRP A 80 6.53 6.40 -1.70
N ILE A 81 7.71 6.18 -2.29
CA ILE A 81 8.18 6.91 -3.48
C ILE A 81 7.24 6.68 -4.67
N PHE A 82 6.85 5.43 -4.94
CA PHE A 82 5.97 5.14 -6.07
C PHE A 82 4.58 5.77 -5.88
N SER A 83 4.07 5.80 -4.64
CA SER A 83 2.80 6.48 -4.33
C SER A 83 2.89 7.99 -4.55
N LEU A 84 4.02 8.64 -4.22
CA LEU A 84 4.26 10.06 -4.55
C LEU A 84 4.22 10.32 -6.05
N ILE A 85 4.91 9.48 -6.84
CA ILE A 85 4.92 9.57 -8.31
C ILE A 85 3.50 9.44 -8.85
N MET A 86 2.73 8.46 -8.35
CA MET A 86 1.35 8.24 -8.77
C MET A 86 0.43 9.43 -8.43
N ILE A 87 0.60 10.08 -7.28
CA ILE A 87 -0.16 11.30 -6.95
C ILE A 87 0.11 12.39 -7.98
N LEU A 88 1.37 12.61 -8.34
CA LEU A 88 1.72 13.61 -9.35
C LEU A 88 1.11 13.27 -10.71
N SER A 89 1.12 11.99 -11.10
CA SER A 89 0.53 11.53 -12.36
C SER A 89 -1.00 11.72 -12.38
N VAL A 90 -1.71 11.29 -11.33
CA VAL A 90 -3.17 11.39 -11.24
C VAL A 90 -3.65 12.85 -11.19
N THR A 91 -2.84 13.77 -10.64
CA THR A 91 -3.21 15.18 -10.50
C THR A 91 -2.88 16.04 -11.71
N LYS A 92 -1.79 15.75 -12.44
CA LYS A 92 -1.26 16.63 -13.49
C LYS A 92 -1.44 16.11 -14.90
N GLU A 93 -1.63 14.82 -15.09
CA GLU A 93 -1.57 14.22 -16.41
C GLU A 93 -2.93 13.73 -16.89
N HIS A 94 -3.12 13.75 -18.22
CA HIS A 94 -4.28 13.12 -18.83
C HIS A 94 -4.25 11.60 -18.61
N PHE A 95 -5.42 10.96 -18.46
CA PHE A 95 -5.52 9.56 -18.04
C PHE A 95 -4.77 8.58 -18.95
N VAL A 96 -4.68 8.89 -20.25
CA VAL A 96 -3.91 8.11 -21.23
C VAL A 96 -2.42 8.03 -20.88
N MET A 97 -1.83 9.10 -20.34
CA MET A 97 -0.39 9.19 -20.05
C MET A 97 0.02 8.38 -18.81
N TYR A 98 -0.91 8.11 -17.89
CA TYR A 98 -0.63 7.36 -16.67
C TYR A 98 -1.33 6.01 -16.58
N MET A 99 -2.07 5.60 -17.62
CA MET A 99 -2.79 4.31 -17.63
C MET A 99 -1.84 3.12 -17.42
N ASP A 100 -0.69 3.09 -18.08
CA ASP A 100 0.29 2.01 -17.88
C ASP A 100 0.93 2.06 -16.49
N ARG A 101 1.18 3.27 -15.97
CA ARG A 101 1.72 3.48 -14.62
C ARG A 101 0.76 2.99 -13.54
N ILE A 102 -0.55 3.22 -13.70
CA ILE A 102 -1.54 2.74 -12.72
C ILE A 102 -1.59 1.20 -12.68
N LYS A 103 -1.38 0.53 -13.82
CA LYS A 103 -1.38 -0.93 -13.94
C LYS A 103 -0.13 -1.50 -13.27
N GLN A 104 1.03 -0.89 -13.52
CA GLN A 104 2.28 -1.26 -12.86
C GLN A 104 2.19 -1.04 -11.35
N PHE A 105 1.66 0.11 -10.92
CA PHE A 105 1.45 0.42 -9.52
C PHE A 105 0.51 -0.58 -8.85
N ARG A 106 -0.62 -0.95 -9.47
CA ARG A 106 -1.53 -1.99 -8.95
C ARG A 106 -0.81 -3.30 -8.70
N ASN A 107 -0.06 -3.79 -9.68
CA ASN A 107 0.63 -5.08 -9.59
C ASN A 107 1.72 -5.05 -8.50
N TYR A 108 2.49 -3.96 -8.45
CA TYR A 108 3.49 -3.72 -7.43
C TYR A 108 2.85 -3.65 -6.03
N PHE A 109 1.78 -2.88 -5.87
CA PHE A 109 1.11 -2.68 -4.59
C PHE A 109 0.44 -3.96 -4.08
N ALA A 110 -0.10 -4.78 -4.98
CA ALA A 110 -0.61 -6.11 -4.63
C ALA A 110 0.51 -7.05 -4.13
N PHE A 111 1.65 -7.09 -4.83
CA PHE A 111 2.81 -7.87 -4.40
C PHE A 111 3.36 -7.38 -3.06
N TYR A 112 3.52 -6.07 -2.90
CA TYR A 112 3.94 -5.42 -1.66
C TYR A 112 3.02 -5.78 -0.50
N THR A 113 1.71 -5.66 -0.68
CA THR A 113 0.70 -5.97 0.35
C THR A 113 0.77 -7.45 0.75
N PHE A 114 1.00 -8.34 -0.22
CA PHE A 114 1.20 -9.76 0.05
C PHE A 114 2.48 -10.04 0.84
N VAL A 115 3.61 -9.43 0.46
CA VAL A 115 4.88 -9.56 1.18
C VAL A 115 4.75 -9.04 2.61
N GLU A 116 4.16 -7.86 2.80
CA GLU A 116 3.90 -7.27 4.12
C GLU A 116 3.04 -8.19 5.00
N PHE A 117 2.01 -8.80 4.42
CA PHE A 117 1.19 -9.80 5.12
C PHE A 117 2.01 -11.02 5.56
N CYS A 118 2.82 -11.60 4.68
CA CYS A 118 3.65 -12.77 5.00
C CYS A 118 4.62 -12.49 6.15
N PHE A 119 5.29 -11.34 6.14
CA PHE A 119 6.21 -10.93 7.21
C PHE A 119 5.47 -10.59 8.51
N SER A 120 4.29 -9.99 8.43
CA SER A 120 3.45 -9.75 9.61
C SER A 120 3.04 -11.08 10.26
N VAL A 121 2.57 -12.05 9.47
CA VAL A 121 2.23 -13.40 9.97
C VAL A 121 3.45 -14.08 10.61
N LEU A 122 4.62 -14.00 9.97
CA LEU A 122 5.87 -14.50 10.51
C LEU A 122 6.15 -13.89 11.89
N GLU A 123 6.21 -12.55 11.98
CA GLU A 123 6.51 -11.83 13.22
C GLU A 123 5.52 -12.16 14.34
N PHE A 124 4.22 -12.09 14.07
CA PHE A 124 3.19 -12.37 15.07
C PHE A 124 3.09 -13.84 15.45
N SER A 125 3.52 -14.78 14.59
CA SER A 125 3.56 -16.20 14.94
C SER A 125 4.57 -16.50 16.06
N PHE A 126 5.68 -15.77 16.10
CA PHE A 126 6.68 -15.87 17.17
C PHE A 126 6.25 -15.14 18.45
N TYR A 127 5.36 -14.17 18.34
CA TYR A 127 4.90 -13.40 19.49
C TYR A 127 3.93 -14.21 20.38
N GLY A 128 3.17 -15.18 19.86
CA GLY A 128 2.41 -16.14 20.68
C GLY A 128 1.37 -15.53 21.64
N MET A 129 0.64 -16.38 22.39
CA MET A 129 -0.48 -15.95 23.26
C MET A 129 -0.07 -15.12 24.49
N ASN A 130 1.19 -15.17 24.92
CA ASN A 130 1.63 -14.48 26.15
C ASN A 130 1.99 -13.01 25.95
N THR A 131 2.19 -12.56 24.70
CA THR A 131 2.68 -11.20 24.40
C THR A 131 1.59 -10.26 23.90
N PHE A 132 0.41 -10.78 23.52
CA PHE A 132 -0.81 -10.00 23.27
C PHE A 132 -1.36 -9.27 24.52
N ARG A 133 -0.64 -9.33 25.65
CA ARG A 133 -0.90 -8.53 26.86
C ARG A 133 -0.19 -7.17 26.83
N LEU A 134 0.80 -7.01 25.95
CA LEU A 134 1.56 -5.78 25.81
C LEU A 134 0.83 -4.82 24.85
N ALA A 135 0.46 -3.64 25.33
CA ALA A 135 -0.39 -2.71 24.57
C ALA A 135 0.24 -2.28 23.24
N PHE A 136 1.57 -2.11 23.20
CA PHE A 136 2.31 -1.77 21.99
C PHE A 136 2.19 -2.85 20.91
N VAL A 137 2.23 -4.12 21.30
CA VAL A 137 2.15 -5.28 20.40
C VAL A 137 0.76 -5.41 19.81
N VAL A 138 -0.27 -5.23 20.65
CA VAL A 138 -1.67 -5.22 20.21
C VAL A 138 -1.94 -4.05 19.27
N PHE A 139 -1.41 -2.87 19.57
CA PHE A 139 -1.53 -1.70 18.71
C PHE A 139 -0.91 -1.95 17.34
N ILE A 140 0.34 -2.44 17.29
CA ILE A 140 1.04 -2.75 16.04
C ILE A 140 0.25 -3.80 15.25
N TRP A 141 -0.24 -4.86 15.90
CA TRP A 141 -1.04 -5.89 15.24
C TRP A 141 -2.33 -5.34 14.61
N LEU A 142 -3.12 -4.57 15.37
CA LEU A 142 -4.35 -3.94 14.87
C LEU A 142 -4.06 -2.97 13.73
N TYR A 143 -2.95 -2.24 13.82
CA TYR A 143 -2.49 -1.34 12.77
C TYR A 143 -2.22 -2.10 11.46
N TRP A 144 -1.46 -3.20 11.49
CA TRP A 144 -1.19 -4.01 10.29
C TRP A 144 -2.44 -4.65 9.72
N MET A 145 -3.34 -5.17 10.57
CA MET A 145 -4.62 -5.76 10.13
C MET A 145 -5.53 -4.74 9.46
N PHE A 146 -5.68 -3.55 10.05
CA PHE A 146 -6.44 -2.46 9.46
C PHE A 146 -5.84 -2.04 8.12
N ARG A 147 -4.52 -1.87 8.07
CA ARG A 147 -3.80 -1.46 6.87
C ARG A 147 -3.91 -2.49 5.75
N LEU A 148 -3.79 -3.78 6.04
CA LEU A 148 -4.02 -4.85 5.09
C LEU A 148 -5.44 -4.78 4.49
N ALA A 149 -6.46 -4.64 5.34
CA ALA A 149 -7.85 -4.57 4.89
C ALA A 149 -8.07 -3.38 3.94
N VAL A 150 -7.58 -2.19 4.30
CA VAL A 150 -7.72 -1.00 3.45
C VAL A 150 -6.88 -1.10 2.19
N ASN A 151 -5.67 -1.68 2.24
CA ASN A 151 -4.84 -1.91 1.06
C ASN A 151 -5.52 -2.85 0.06
N VAL A 152 -6.18 -3.93 0.52
CA VAL A 152 -6.96 -4.83 -0.33
C VAL A 152 -8.12 -4.07 -1.00
N VAL A 153 -8.86 -3.27 -0.24
CA VAL A 153 -9.93 -2.42 -0.80
C VAL A 153 -9.35 -1.46 -1.84
N PHE A 154 -8.20 -0.86 -1.56
CA PHE A 154 -7.56 0.08 -2.47
C PHE A 154 -7.09 -0.60 -3.77
N ILE A 155 -6.55 -1.82 -3.72
CA ILE A 155 -6.22 -2.61 -4.91
C ILE A 155 -7.45 -2.79 -5.82
N LEU A 156 -8.63 -3.06 -5.23
CA LEU A 156 -9.88 -3.19 -5.99
C LEU A 156 -10.30 -1.85 -6.63
N VAL A 157 -10.09 -0.72 -5.94
CA VAL A 157 -10.34 0.63 -6.47
C VAL A 157 -9.45 0.91 -7.67
N ILE A 158 -8.14 0.64 -7.55
CA ILE A 158 -7.19 0.85 -8.64
C ILE A 158 -7.53 -0.06 -9.84
N SER A 159 -7.90 -1.31 -9.59
CA SER A 159 -8.35 -2.23 -10.64
C SER A 159 -9.60 -1.71 -11.35
N SER A 160 -10.54 -1.15 -10.61
CA SER A 160 -11.76 -0.56 -11.17
C SER A 160 -11.47 0.66 -12.03
N ARG A 161 -10.51 1.51 -11.62
CA ARG A 161 -10.03 2.67 -12.39
C ARG A 161 -9.28 2.28 -13.65
N ASP A 162 -8.42 1.25 -13.60
CA ASP A 162 -7.72 0.71 -14.77
C ASP A 162 -8.71 0.24 -15.85
N GLU A 163 -9.78 -0.46 -15.46
CA GLU A 163 -10.85 -0.85 -16.40
C GLU A 163 -11.64 0.33 -16.96
N GLU A 164 -11.92 1.35 -16.14
CA GLU A 164 -12.61 2.56 -16.59
C GLU A 164 -11.79 3.30 -17.65
N MET A 165 -10.49 3.51 -17.40
CA MET A 165 -9.61 4.18 -18.36
C MET A 165 -9.47 3.44 -19.68
N LYS A 166 -9.50 2.10 -19.67
CA LYS A 166 -9.54 1.30 -20.91
C LYS A 166 -10.85 1.50 -21.68
N GLY A 167 -11.96 1.63 -20.96
CA GLY A 167 -13.26 1.96 -21.56
C GLY A 167 -13.26 3.35 -22.19
N ASP A 168 -12.76 4.34 -21.45
CA ASP A 168 -12.66 5.73 -21.91
C ASP A 168 -11.74 5.85 -23.14
N MET A 169 -10.58 5.18 -23.12
CA MET A 169 -9.67 5.13 -24.28
C MET A 169 -10.31 4.48 -25.51
N ALA A 170 -11.02 3.36 -25.33
CA ALA A 170 -11.71 2.70 -26.43
C ALA A 170 -12.84 3.57 -27.01
N TYR A 171 -13.48 4.39 -26.18
CA TYR A 171 -14.44 5.39 -26.63
C TYR A 171 -13.73 6.48 -27.44
N GLU A 172 -12.68 7.12 -26.91
CA GLU A 172 -11.94 8.18 -27.61
C GLU A 172 -11.44 7.75 -29.00
N LEU A 173 -10.91 6.52 -29.12
CA LEU A 173 -10.45 5.98 -30.40
C LEU A 173 -11.60 5.86 -31.43
N ARG A 174 -12.77 5.37 -31.03
CA ARG A 174 -13.95 5.22 -31.91
C ARG A 174 -14.50 6.55 -32.40
N PHE A 175 -14.42 7.59 -31.58
CA PHE A 175 -14.89 8.93 -31.98
C PHE A 175 -13.84 9.70 -32.77
N SER A 176 -12.55 9.45 -32.53
CA SER A 176 -11.46 9.94 -33.37
C SER A 176 -11.59 9.43 -34.81
N GLU A 177 -11.82 8.12 -35.01
CA GLU A 177 -12.00 7.53 -36.34
C GLU A 177 -13.17 8.15 -37.12
N LYS A 178 -14.30 8.44 -36.46
CA LYS A 178 -15.45 9.12 -37.08
C LYS A 178 -15.16 10.56 -37.49
N HIS A 179 -14.32 11.28 -36.73
CA HIS A 179 -13.97 12.65 -37.08
C HIS A 179 -13.05 12.73 -38.31
N TYR A 180 -12.16 11.74 -38.47
CA TYR A 180 -11.31 11.63 -39.66
C TYR A 180 -12.10 11.20 -40.91
N SER A 181 -13.10 10.32 -40.79
CA SER A 181 -13.91 9.92 -41.96
C SER A 181 -14.78 11.04 -42.55
N HIS A 182 -15.12 12.06 -41.76
CA HIS A 182 -15.90 13.22 -42.23
C HIS A 182 -15.04 14.38 -42.76
N SER A 183 -13.71 14.34 -42.59
CA SER A 183 -12.81 15.38 -43.11
C SER A 183 -12.34 15.11 -44.55
N TYR A 184 -12.64 13.93 -45.10
CA TYR A 184 -12.24 13.51 -46.45
C TYR A 184 -13.43 13.30 -47.41
N ALA A 185 -14.61 13.82 -47.06
CA ALA A 185 -15.81 13.84 -47.92
C ALA A 185 -16.22 15.28 -48.21
#